data_AF-A0A0C2FK95-F1
#
_entry.id   AF-A0A0C2FK95-F1
#
_cell.length_a   1.000
_cell.length_b   1.000
_cell.length_c   1.000
_cell.angle_alpha   90.00
_cell.angle_beta   90.00
_cell.angle_gamma   90.00
#
_symmetry.space_group_name_H-M   'P 1'
#
loop_
_entity.id
_entity.type
_entity.pdbx_description
1 polymer ?
#
loop_
_entity_poly.entity_id
_entity_poly.type
_entity_poly.pdbx_seq_one_letter_code
_entity_poly.pdbx_strand_id
1 'polypeptide(L)'
;LRIFATESIGQRPYAWQWSPVNVLNRTRSGHETSVKVLIDAGCDIEVKNSNEETALCCAVRNGKLGAVRVLLDDDALIENKEDIRRMVSPPDWISSLMFIPCFSRSTALHVASKKGYETIVRLLLDKGATIDRRDEESNTALDLAISGGHRDVALVLVEAKDWRKIMTPKDIVLVGRRNRARVTPLRKLLSKFPDVAKIVLKKCIDDGNDEKSDLYSAVYDFSLIDDTYMMPSEDGRRLIGDCSPYHEDGKLKNGARAYSEDYGVVYENHPLKLMVRTFKGLH
;
A
#
# COMPACT_ATOMS: atom_id res chain seq x y z
N LEU A 1 -23.21 -24.55 -14.09
CA LEU A 1 -24.56 -24.32 -13.52
C LEU A 1 -24.45 -23.23 -12.46
N ARG A 2 -24.52 -21.95 -12.88
CA ARG A 2 -24.74 -20.82 -11.95
C ARG A 2 -26.18 -20.94 -11.47
N ILE A 3 -26.38 -21.33 -10.22
CA ILE A 3 -27.73 -21.37 -9.64
C ILE A 3 -28.08 -19.92 -9.30
N PHE A 4 -28.82 -19.27 -10.21
CA PHE A 4 -29.55 -18.06 -9.88
C PHE A 4 -30.52 -18.40 -8.74
N ALA A 5 -30.26 -17.83 -7.56
CA ALA A 5 -31.16 -17.89 -6.43
C ALA A 5 -32.34 -16.95 -6.68
N THR A 6 -33.31 -17.43 -7.44
CA THR A 6 -34.68 -16.92 -7.38
C THR A 6 -35.62 -18.12 -7.31
N GLU A 7 -36.35 -18.19 -6.21
CA GLU A 7 -37.55 -19.02 -6.01
C GLU A 7 -37.35 -20.53 -5.80
N SER A 8 -37.37 -20.95 -4.54
CA SER A 8 -38.56 -21.60 -3.97
C SER A 8 -38.29 -22.03 -2.53
N ILE A 9 -39.13 -21.51 -1.64
CA ILE A 9 -39.20 -21.88 -0.23
C ILE A 9 -39.74 -23.31 -0.19
N GLY A 10 -38.86 -24.29 0.04
CA GLY A 10 -39.25 -25.69 0.06
C GLY A 10 -38.12 -26.62 0.46
N GLN A 11 -37.97 -26.83 1.77
CA GLN A 11 -37.20 -27.92 2.40
C GLN A 11 -35.67 -27.92 2.19
N ARG A 12 -34.97 -27.09 2.96
CA ARG A 12 -33.70 -27.52 3.58
C ARG A 12 -33.70 -27.14 5.06
N PRO A 13 -33.41 -28.05 6.01
CA PRO A 13 -33.54 -27.76 7.45
C PRO A 13 -32.56 -26.71 8.01
N TYR A 14 -31.62 -26.19 7.21
CA TYR A 14 -30.56 -25.29 7.69
C TYR A 14 -30.16 -24.20 6.68
N ALA A 15 -31.12 -23.43 6.15
CA ALA A 15 -30.82 -22.29 5.28
C ALA A 15 -29.87 -21.26 5.92
N TRP A 16 -29.83 -21.19 7.26
CA TRP A 16 -28.88 -20.36 8.01
C TRP A 16 -27.45 -20.93 8.07
N GLN A 17 -27.24 -22.24 7.85
CA GLN A 17 -25.89 -22.85 7.84
C GLN A 17 -25.09 -22.45 6.60
N TRP A 18 -25.77 -22.33 5.45
CA TRP A 18 -25.19 -21.92 4.17
C TRP A 18 -25.32 -20.42 3.90
N SER A 19 -25.75 -19.64 4.90
CA SER A 19 -25.75 -18.19 4.80
C SER A 19 -24.30 -17.71 4.63
N PRO A 20 -24.02 -16.78 3.70
CA PRO A 20 -22.70 -16.16 3.55
C PRO A 20 -22.16 -15.55 4.85
N VAL A 21 -23.06 -15.17 5.78
CA VAL A 21 -22.73 -14.71 7.13
C VAL A 21 -21.94 -15.75 7.93
N ASN A 22 -22.16 -17.05 7.70
CA ASN A 22 -21.36 -18.10 8.34
C ASN A 22 -19.95 -18.20 7.77
N VAL A 23 -19.74 -17.94 6.49
CA VAL A 23 -18.38 -17.87 5.92
C VAL A 23 -17.59 -16.79 6.67
N LEU A 24 -18.19 -15.62 6.91
CA LEU A 24 -17.59 -14.50 7.64
C LEU A 24 -17.25 -14.85 9.10
N ASN A 25 -18.13 -15.59 9.80
CA ASN A 25 -17.86 -16.03 11.17
C ASN A 25 -16.78 -17.13 11.24
N ARG A 26 -16.73 -18.03 10.24
CA ARG A 26 -15.74 -19.11 10.16
C ARG A 26 -14.36 -18.60 9.74
N THR A 27 -14.29 -17.59 8.86
CA THR A 27 -13.02 -16.93 8.51
C THR A 27 -12.45 -16.15 9.69
N ARG A 28 -13.31 -15.51 10.50
CA ARG A 28 -12.90 -14.81 11.73
C ARG A 28 -12.28 -15.73 12.77
N SER A 29 -12.80 -16.94 12.91
CA SER A 29 -12.29 -17.97 13.84
C SER A 29 -11.07 -18.72 13.28
N GLY A 30 -10.90 -18.77 11.95
CA GLY A 30 -9.77 -19.42 11.28
C GLY A 30 -9.99 -20.90 10.99
N HIS A 31 -11.24 -21.36 10.93
CA HIS A 31 -11.57 -22.75 10.61
C HIS A 31 -11.47 -23.00 9.10
N GLU A 32 -10.25 -23.18 8.59
CA GLU A 32 -9.95 -23.36 7.16
C GLU A 32 -10.77 -24.47 6.48
N THR A 33 -10.97 -25.61 7.16
CA THR A 33 -11.73 -26.74 6.63
C THR A 33 -13.20 -26.40 6.49
N SER A 34 -13.76 -25.69 7.47
CA SER A 34 -15.14 -25.20 7.41
C SER A 34 -15.33 -24.13 6.34
N VAL A 35 -14.35 -23.25 6.15
CA VAL A 35 -14.38 -22.26 5.05
C VAL A 35 -14.38 -22.99 3.70
N LYS A 36 -13.51 -23.99 3.53
CA LYS A 36 -13.45 -24.79 2.30
C LYS A 36 -14.77 -25.53 2.00
N VAL A 37 -15.34 -26.21 3.00
CA VAL A 37 -16.62 -26.92 2.83
C VAL A 37 -17.76 -25.97 2.44
N LEU A 38 -17.77 -24.74 2.97
CA LEU A 38 -18.80 -23.76 2.62
C LEU A 38 -18.61 -23.22 1.19
N ILE A 39 -17.37 -23.03 0.76
CA ILE A 39 -17.04 -22.65 -0.61
C ILE A 39 -17.43 -23.76 -1.59
N ASP A 40 -17.07 -25.01 -1.30
CA ASP A 40 -17.43 -26.19 -2.09
C ASP A 40 -18.97 -26.36 -2.20
N ALA A 41 -19.73 -25.88 -1.21
CA ALA A 41 -21.19 -25.87 -1.21
C ALA A 41 -21.81 -24.76 -2.09
N GLY A 42 -21.00 -23.89 -2.71
CA GLY A 42 -21.43 -22.80 -3.57
C GLY A 42 -21.84 -21.52 -2.83
N CYS A 43 -21.35 -21.31 -1.60
CA CYS A 43 -21.58 -20.05 -0.90
C CYS A 43 -20.87 -18.90 -1.63
N ASP A 44 -21.57 -17.76 -1.77
CA ASP A 44 -20.96 -16.54 -2.31
C ASP A 44 -19.91 -15.97 -1.34
N ILE A 45 -18.67 -15.87 -1.81
CA ILE A 45 -17.49 -15.45 -1.06
C ILE A 45 -17.41 -13.92 -0.93
N GLU A 46 -18.03 -13.20 -1.87
CA GLU A 46 -17.95 -11.75 -1.99
C GLU A 46 -19.02 -11.02 -1.16
N VAL A 47 -19.80 -11.77 -0.38
CA VAL A 47 -20.82 -11.19 0.49
C VAL A 47 -20.17 -10.42 1.62
N LYS A 48 -20.77 -9.25 1.89
CA LYS A 48 -20.32 -8.32 2.91
C LYS A 48 -21.11 -8.46 4.20
N ASN A 49 -20.45 -8.30 5.34
CA ASN A 49 -21.12 -8.15 6.63
C ASN A 49 -21.74 -6.75 6.78
N SER A 50 -22.38 -6.49 7.92
CA SER A 50 -22.89 -5.17 8.31
C SER A 50 -21.84 -4.05 8.38
N ASN A 51 -20.55 -4.42 8.37
CA ASN A 51 -19.42 -3.49 8.34
C ASN A 51 -18.87 -3.30 6.92
N GLU A 52 -19.56 -3.80 5.90
CA GLU A 52 -19.15 -3.81 4.49
C GLU A 52 -17.86 -4.59 4.18
N GLU A 53 -17.41 -5.46 5.08
CA GLU A 53 -16.20 -6.27 4.90
C GLU A 53 -16.52 -7.60 4.20
N THR A 54 -15.69 -7.97 3.21
CA THR A 54 -15.70 -9.30 2.59
C THR A 54 -15.09 -10.37 3.50
N ALA A 55 -15.28 -11.64 3.13
CA ALA A 55 -14.66 -12.78 3.82
C ALA A 55 -13.13 -12.70 3.87
N LEU A 56 -12.51 -12.22 2.79
CA LEU A 56 -11.08 -12.01 2.69
C LEU A 56 -10.59 -10.93 3.67
N CYS A 57 -11.25 -9.78 3.71
CA CYS A 57 -10.91 -8.70 4.65
C CYS A 57 -11.03 -9.16 6.12
N CYS A 58 -12.08 -9.94 6.43
CA CYS A 58 -12.24 -10.54 7.76
C CYS A 58 -11.09 -11.50 8.10
N ALA A 59 -10.70 -12.40 7.18
CA ALA A 59 -9.61 -13.35 7.40
C ALA A 59 -8.26 -12.63 7.62
N VAL A 60 -7.96 -11.62 6.79
CA VAL A 60 -6.73 -10.81 6.88
C VAL A 60 -6.71 -10.00 8.18
N ARG A 61 -7.81 -9.34 8.55
CA ARG A 61 -7.90 -8.54 9.78
C ARG A 61 -7.65 -9.35 11.06
N ASN A 62 -7.98 -10.64 11.05
CA ASN A 62 -7.78 -11.56 12.16
C ASN A 62 -6.50 -12.42 12.02
N GLY A 63 -5.67 -12.18 10.98
CA GLY A 63 -4.40 -12.88 10.76
C GLY A 63 -4.55 -14.36 10.44
N LYS A 64 -5.70 -14.79 9.89
CA LYS A 64 -6.01 -16.20 9.66
C LYS A 64 -5.44 -16.67 8.32
N LEU A 65 -4.14 -16.97 8.28
CA LEU A 65 -3.42 -17.36 7.06
C LEU A 65 -4.09 -18.51 6.28
N GLY A 66 -4.53 -19.58 6.96
CA GLY A 66 -5.20 -20.72 6.31
C GLY A 66 -6.50 -20.30 5.61
N ALA A 67 -7.31 -19.48 6.27
CA ALA A 67 -8.53 -18.95 5.67
C ALA A 67 -8.23 -18.00 4.50
N VAL A 68 -7.22 -17.13 4.60
CA VAL A 68 -6.79 -16.26 3.49
C VAL A 68 -6.35 -17.09 2.29
N ARG A 69 -5.57 -18.16 2.50
CA ARG A 69 -5.12 -19.06 1.44
C ARG A 69 -6.29 -19.71 0.72
N VAL A 70 -7.20 -20.34 1.46
CA VAL A 70 -8.38 -21.00 0.88
C VAL A 70 -9.21 -20.01 0.05
N LEU A 71 -9.42 -18.79 0.56
CA LEU A 71 -10.17 -17.76 -0.17
C LEU A 71 -9.46 -17.33 -1.46
N LEU A 72 -8.14 -17.08 -1.41
CA LEU A 72 -7.37 -16.67 -2.59
C LEU A 72 -7.12 -17.79 -3.59
N ASP A 73 -7.22 -19.05 -3.17
CA ASP A 73 -7.16 -20.21 -4.06
C ASP A 73 -8.49 -20.45 -4.80
N ASP A 74 -9.60 -19.95 -4.25
CA ASP A 74 -10.94 -19.97 -4.86
C ASP A 74 -11.31 -18.63 -5.52
N ASP A 75 -10.31 -17.89 -6.01
CA ASP A 75 -10.44 -16.63 -6.74
C ASP A 75 -11.23 -15.50 -6.01
N ALA A 76 -11.18 -15.47 -4.67
CA ALA A 76 -11.72 -14.34 -3.91
C ALA A 76 -11.10 -13.00 -4.38
N LEU A 77 -11.93 -11.99 -4.57
CA LEU A 77 -11.49 -10.70 -5.08
C LEU A 77 -10.63 -10.00 -4.04
N ILE A 78 -9.35 -9.81 -4.37
CA ILE A 78 -8.41 -9.03 -3.55
C ILE A 78 -8.86 -7.57 -3.45
N GLU A 79 -9.33 -7.03 -4.58
CA GLU A 79 -9.80 -5.67 -4.69
C GLU A 79 -11.07 -5.64 -5.54
N ASN A 80 -12.21 -5.34 -4.92
CA ASN A 80 -13.45 -5.14 -5.63
C ASN A 80 -13.44 -3.74 -6.29
N LYS A 81 -13.67 -3.68 -7.61
CA LYS A 81 -13.69 -2.41 -8.36
C LYS A 81 -14.72 -1.41 -7.84
N GLU A 82 -15.87 -1.89 -7.39
CA GLU A 82 -16.89 -1.02 -6.81
C GLU A 82 -16.46 -0.45 -5.46
N ASP A 83 -15.71 -1.22 -4.68
CA ASP A 83 -15.15 -0.74 -3.42
C ASP A 83 -14.04 0.26 -3.66
N ILE A 84 -13.15 -0.03 -4.61
CA ILE A 84 -12.14 0.95 -5.06
C ILE A 84 -12.81 2.23 -5.57
N ARG A 85 -13.89 2.13 -6.34
CA ARG A 85 -14.62 3.30 -6.85
C ARG A 85 -15.19 4.13 -5.71
N ARG A 86 -15.83 3.51 -4.73
CA ARG A 86 -16.29 4.19 -3.50
C ARG A 86 -15.12 4.74 -2.68
N MET A 87 -13.97 4.08 -2.72
CA MET A 87 -12.70 4.55 -2.14
C MET A 87 -12.04 5.71 -2.88
N VAL A 88 -12.45 6.05 -4.11
CA VAL A 88 -11.96 7.24 -4.82
C VAL A 88 -12.98 8.35 -4.76
N SER A 89 -14.25 8.05 -5.03
CA SER A 89 -15.36 9.00 -4.99
C SER A 89 -16.51 8.42 -4.16
N PRO A 90 -16.64 8.79 -2.87
CA PRO A 90 -17.72 8.29 -2.04
C PRO A 90 -19.04 8.95 -2.50
N PRO A 91 -20.16 8.21 -2.52
CA PRO A 91 -21.49 8.80 -2.66
C PRO A 91 -21.73 9.87 -1.57
N ASP A 92 -22.45 10.95 -1.90
CA ASP A 92 -22.69 12.08 -0.99
C ASP A 92 -23.25 11.66 0.39
N TRP A 93 -24.10 10.64 0.43
CA TRP A 93 -24.66 10.12 1.69
C TRP A 93 -23.63 9.36 2.54
N ILE A 94 -22.60 8.75 1.93
CA ILE A 94 -21.48 8.12 2.64
C ILE A 94 -20.48 9.19 3.12
N SER A 95 -20.30 10.27 2.35
CA SER A 95 -19.44 11.40 2.73
C SER A 95 -19.86 12.05 4.05
N SER A 96 -21.15 12.04 4.39
CA SER A 96 -21.66 12.48 5.71
C SER A 96 -21.59 11.41 6.80
N LEU A 97 -21.47 10.13 6.46
CA LEU A 97 -21.33 9.00 7.41
C LEU A 97 -19.86 8.68 7.71
N MET A 98 -19.06 9.74 7.98
CA MET A 98 -17.65 9.71 8.41
C MET A 98 -17.40 8.92 9.72
N PHE A 99 -18.41 8.24 10.26
CA PHE A 99 -18.38 7.56 11.55
C PHE A 99 -18.65 6.06 11.45
N ILE A 100 -18.45 5.43 10.27
CA ILE A 100 -18.37 3.97 10.18
C ILE A 100 -16.90 3.59 10.34
N PRO A 101 -16.43 3.17 11.53
CA PRO A 101 -15.03 2.85 11.81
C PRO A 101 -14.46 1.69 10.97
N CYS A 102 -15.31 1.01 10.20
CA CYS A 102 -14.96 -0.13 9.35
C CYS A 102 -14.83 0.24 7.87
N PHE A 103 -15.37 1.40 7.46
CA PHE A 103 -15.23 1.92 6.10
C PHE A 103 -13.92 2.71 5.96
N SER A 104 -12.83 2.25 6.59
CA SER A 104 -11.53 2.78 6.20
C SER A 104 -11.33 2.35 4.75
N ARG A 105 -11.05 3.29 3.84
CA ARG A 105 -10.66 3.05 2.44
C ARG A 105 -9.31 2.32 2.40
N SER A 106 -9.21 1.14 3.00
CA SER A 106 -8.00 0.37 3.15
C SER A 106 -8.19 -0.98 2.47
N THR A 107 -7.20 -1.38 1.67
CA THR A 107 -7.21 -2.69 1.01
C THR A 107 -6.75 -3.79 1.98
N ALA A 108 -6.97 -5.06 1.61
CA ALA A 108 -6.43 -6.19 2.37
C ALA A 108 -4.92 -6.05 2.63
N LEU A 109 -4.17 -5.51 1.67
CA LEU A 109 -2.74 -5.23 1.82
C LEU A 109 -2.43 -4.19 2.89
N HIS A 110 -3.21 -3.10 2.99
CA HIS A 110 -3.05 -2.10 4.05
C HIS A 110 -3.26 -2.69 5.44
N VAL A 111 -4.32 -3.50 5.60
CA VAL A 111 -4.64 -4.15 6.88
C VAL A 111 -3.54 -5.14 7.27
N ALA A 112 -3.09 -5.98 6.34
CA ALA A 112 -2.01 -6.92 6.57
C ALA A 112 -0.71 -6.20 6.97
N SER A 113 -0.38 -5.09 6.29
CA SER A 113 0.82 -4.31 6.58
C SER A 113 0.77 -3.57 7.91
N LYS A 114 -0.37 -2.97 8.25
CA LYS A 114 -0.59 -2.30 9.55
C LYS A 114 -0.52 -3.26 10.74
N LYS A 115 -0.81 -4.53 10.52
CA LYS A 115 -0.78 -5.59 11.54
C LYS A 115 0.53 -6.37 11.58
N GLY A 116 1.40 -6.21 10.58
CA GLY A 116 2.67 -6.91 10.52
C GLY A 116 2.60 -8.36 10.00
N TYR A 117 1.55 -8.72 9.26
CA TYR A 117 1.36 -10.09 8.78
C TYR A 117 2.18 -10.37 7.50
N GLU A 118 3.49 -10.56 7.66
CA GLU A 118 4.44 -10.80 6.56
C GLU A 118 3.99 -11.88 5.57
N THR A 119 3.61 -13.07 6.08
CA THR A 119 3.19 -14.20 5.24
C THR A 119 1.92 -13.92 4.45
N ILE A 120 1.00 -13.15 5.01
CA ILE A 120 -0.23 -12.71 4.34
C ILE A 120 0.12 -11.66 3.28
N VAL A 121 1.03 -10.72 3.57
CA VAL A 121 1.49 -9.72 2.60
C VAL A 121 2.15 -10.38 1.39
N ARG A 122 3.04 -11.36 1.60
CA ARG A 122 3.66 -12.13 0.50
C ARG A 122 2.59 -12.80 -0.37
N LEU A 123 1.64 -13.49 0.26
CA LEU A 123 0.56 -14.17 -0.45
C LEU A 123 -0.34 -13.21 -1.26
N LEU A 124 -0.66 -12.04 -0.70
CA LEU A 124 -1.45 -11.03 -1.40
C LEU A 124 -0.69 -10.46 -2.61
N LEU A 125 0.61 -10.21 -2.47
CA LEU A 125 1.45 -9.75 -3.59
C LEU A 125 1.59 -10.82 -4.69
N ASP A 126 1.75 -12.09 -4.31
CA ASP A 126 1.83 -13.22 -5.25
C ASP A 126 0.55 -13.37 -6.08
N LYS A 127 -0.61 -13.06 -5.49
CA LYS A 127 -1.92 -13.08 -6.16
C LYS A 127 -2.24 -11.77 -6.90
N GLY A 128 -1.31 -10.82 -6.97
CA GLY A 128 -1.45 -9.61 -7.78
C GLY A 128 -2.11 -8.41 -7.09
N ALA A 129 -2.04 -8.32 -5.76
CA ALA A 129 -2.50 -7.12 -5.04
C ALA A 129 -1.79 -5.85 -5.52
N THR A 130 -2.52 -4.74 -5.63
CA THR A 130 -1.93 -3.47 -6.07
C THR A 130 -1.12 -2.83 -4.93
N ILE A 131 0.19 -2.68 -5.13
CA ILE A 131 1.11 -2.24 -4.07
C ILE A 131 1.08 -0.72 -3.79
N ASP A 132 0.74 0.11 -4.78
CA ASP A 132 0.83 1.58 -4.70
C ASP A 132 -0.47 2.27 -4.31
N ARG A 133 -1.48 1.51 -3.91
CA ARG A 133 -2.75 2.07 -3.43
C ARG A 133 -2.54 2.82 -2.14
N ARG A 134 -3.44 3.79 -1.93
CA ARG A 134 -3.45 4.64 -0.75
C ARG A 134 -4.75 4.58 -0.02
N ASP A 135 -4.65 4.69 1.29
CA ASP A 135 -5.80 4.86 2.17
C ASP A 135 -6.30 6.31 2.26
N GLU A 136 -7.29 6.55 3.13
CA GLU A 136 -7.85 7.87 3.45
C GLU A 136 -6.81 8.91 3.86
N GLU A 137 -5.75 8.48 4.54
CA GLU A 137 -4.67 9.34 5.01
C GLU A 137 -3.58 9.52 3.96
N SER A 138 -3.80 9.02 2.73
CA SER A 138 -2.81 8.98 1.66
C SER A 138 -1.58 8.14 2.01
N ASN A 139 -1.71 7.17 2.91
CA ASN A 139 -0.64 6.23 3.25
C ASN A 139 -0.70 5.00 2.34
N THR A 140 0.46 4.57 1.88
CA THR A 140 0.64 3.28 1.21
C THR A 140 0.76 2.13 2.20
N ALA A 141 0.68 0.88 1.72
CA ALA A 141 0.94 -0.29 2.56
C ALA A 141 2.32 -0.24 3.25
N LEU A 142 3.33 0.37 2.63
CA LEU A 142 4.68 0.56 3.20
C LEU A 142 4.66 1.59 4.33
N ASP A 143 3.91 2.69 4.17
CA ASP A 143 3.77 3.70 5.23
C ASP A 143 3.13 3.11 6.49
N LEU A 144 2.15 2.22 6.32
CA LEU A 144 1.51 1.50 7.42
C LEU A 144 2.47 0.50 8.08
N ALA A 145 3.28 -0.22 7.29
CA ALA A 145 4.30 -1.10 7.84
C ALA A 145 5.36 -0.32 8.64
N ILE A 146 5.80 0.83 8.13
CA ILE A 146 6.78 1.70 8.80
C ILE A 146 6.22 2.31 10.09
N SER A 147 4.98 2.83 10.04
CA SER A 147 4.33 3.38 11.23
C SER A 147 4.04 2.33 12.29
N GLY A 148 3.72 1.09 11.88
CA GLY A 148 3.54 -0.07 12.77
C GLY A 148 4.85 -0.69 13.27
N GLY A 149 6.02 -0.27 12.77
CA GLY A 149 7.30 -0.86 13.17
C GLY A 149 7.55 -2.26 12.58
N HIS A 150 6.83 -2.64 11.54
CA HIS A 150 6.89 -3.96 10.92
C HIS A 150 7.97 -4.03 9.83
N ARG A 151 9.21 -4.20 10.28
CA ARG A 151 10.40 -4.27 9.42
C ARG A 151 10.30 -5.33 8.32
N ASP A 152 9.89 -6.55 8.66
CA ASP A 152 9.89 -7.66 7.70
C ASP A 152 8.83 -7.47 6.61
N VAL A 153 7.69 -6.88 6.95
CA VAL A 153 6.70 -6.45 5.95
C VAL A 153 7.27 -5.37 5.03
N ALA A 154 7.97 -4.37 5.57
CA ALA A 154 8.59 -3.33 4.76
C ALA A 154 9.64 -3.93 3.79
N LEU A 155 10.41 -4.93 4.24
CA LEU A 155 11.34 -5.67 3.40
C LEU A 155 10.62 -6.38 2.24
N VAL A 156 9.54 -7.11 2.53
CA VAL A 156 8.73 -7.79 1.50
C VAL A 156 8.20 -6.82 0.45
N LEU A 157 7.69 -5.66 0.87
CA LEU A 157 7.16 -4.65 -0.03
C LEU A 157 8.27 -4.03 -0.91
N VAL A 158 9.46 -3.85 -0.37
CA VAL A 158 10.64 -3.36 -1.12
C VAL A 158 11.19 -4.42 -2.06
N GLU A 159 11.06 -5.70 -1.72
CA GLU A 159 11.50 -6.83 -2.57
C GLU A 159 10.55 -7.11 -3.73
N ALA A 160 9.29 -6.66 -3.64
CA ALA A 160 8.28 -6.86 -4.68
C ALA A 160 8.71 -6.32 -6.05
N LYS A 161 8.17 -6.91 -7.13
CA LYS A 161 8.48 -6.51 -8.52
C LYS A 161 8.16 -5.04 -8.80
N ASP A 162 7.05 -4.57 -8.27
CA ASP A 162 6.54 -3.21 -8.46
C ASP A 162 7.02 -2.21 -7.39
N TRP A 163 8.13 -2.51 -6.68
CA TRP A 163 8.63 -1.67 -5.58
C TRP A 163 8.87 -0.20 -5.96
N ARG A 164 9.17 0.10 -7.23
CA ARG A 164 9.34 1.49 -7.68
C ARG A 164 8.06 2.30 -7.51
N LYS A 165 6.89 1.72 -7.77
CA LYS A 165 5.61 2.41 -7.64
C LYS A 165 5.33 2.82 -6.18
N ILE A 166 5.67 1.97 -5.21
CA ILE A 166 5.50 2.31 -3.79
C ILE A 166 6.48 3.39 -3.32
N MET A 167 7.65 3.50 -3.96
CA MET A 167 8.64 4.52 -3.65
C MET A 167 8.34 5.87 -4.28
N THR A 168 7.54 5.92 -5.35
CA THR A 168 7.18 7.19 -5.99
C THR A 168 6.40 8.07 -5.01
N PRO A 169 6.97 9.23 -4.62
CA PRO A 169 6.26 10.15 -3.76
C PRO A 169 5.12 10.77 -4.56
N LYS A 170 3.94 10.82 -3.95
CA LYS A 170 2.80 11.57 -4.52
C LYS A 170 2.21 12.49 -3.46
N ASP A 171 3.11 13.09 -2.70
CA ASP A 171 2.81 14.01 -1.62
C ASP A 171 2.46 15.38 -2.18
N ILE A 172 1.58 16.10 -1.46
CA ILE A 172 1.23 17.48 -1.76
C ILE A 172 1.76 18.34 -0.62
N VAL A 173 2.63 19.30 -0.95
CA VAL A 173 3.17 20.27 0.01
C VAL A 173 2.49 21.61 -0.23
N LEU A 174 1.93 22.21 0.82
CA LEU A 174 1.32 23.53 0.75
C LEU A 174 2.41 24.61 0.85
N VAL A 175 2.36 25.58 -0.06
CA VAL A 175 3.30 26.72 -0.07
C VAL A 175 2.90 27.70 1.04
N GLY A 176 3.72 27.87 2.09
CA GLY A 176 3.47 28.87 3.13
C GLY A 176 4.47 28.87 4.31
N ARG A 177 4.33 29.84 5.23
CA ARG A 177 5.28 30.08 6.35
C ARG A 177 5.42 28.93 7.37
N ARG A 178 4.51 27.95 7.36
CA ARG A 178 4.58 26.75 8.21
C ARG A 178 4.97 25.55 7.34
N ASN A 179 6.11 25.62 6.67
CA ASN A 179 6.58 24.51 5.84
C ASN A 179 6.97 23.34 6.72
N ARG A 180 6.09 22.32 6.75
CA ARG A 180 6.38 21.03 7.35
C ARG A 180 7.46 20.34 6.51
N ALA A 181 8.34 19.60 7.17
CA ALA A 181 9.32 18.75 6.51
C ALA A 181 8.63 17.82 5.49
N ARG A 182 9.18 17.73 4.27
CA ARG A 182 8.69 16.81 3.25
C ARG A 182 8.88 15.38 3.72
N VAL A 183 7.85 14.54 3.58
CA VAL A 183 7.89 13.14 4.04
C VAL A 183 7.69 12.21 2.86
N THR A 184 8.79 11.65 2.35
CA THR A 184 8.77 10.67 1.25
C THR A 184 8.98 9.25 1.79
N PRO A 185 8.57 8.20 1.05
CA PRO A 185 8.74 6.80 1.50
C PRO A 185 10.20 6.48 1.87
N LEU A 186 11.16 6.97 1.07
CA LEU A 186 12.59 6.79 1.36
C LEU A 186 13.00 7.49 2.68
N ARG A 187 12.55 8.71 2.94
CA ARG A 187 12.86 9.41 4.21
C ARG A 187 12.27 8.67 5.41
N LYS A 188 11.05 8.16 5.30
CA LYS A 188 10.42 7.33 6.35
C LYS A 188 11.24 6.06 6.60
N LEU A 189 11.70 5.38 5.55
CA LEU A 189 12.59 4.23 5.67
C LEU A 189 13.92 4.58 6.31
N LEU A 190 14.61 5.62 5.85
CA LEU A 190 15.86 6.06 6.43
C LEU A 190 15.73 6.32 7.93
N SER A 191 14.64 6.96 8.35
CA SER A 191 14.40 7.27 9.75
C SER A 191 14.05 6.06 10.63
N LYS A 192 13.50 4.97 10.06
CA LYS A 192 12.93 3.84 10.84
C LYS A 192 13.64 2.52 10.60
N PHE A 193 13.97 2.20 9.35
CA PHE A 193 14.61 0.97 8.90
C PHE A 193 15.76 1.30 7.92
N PRO A 194 16.90 1.83 8.42
CA PRO A 194 18.02 2.24 7.57
C PRO A 194 18.63 1.08 6.77
N ASP A 195 18.52 -0.15 7.29
CA ASP A 195 18.92 -1.38 6.64
C ASP A 195 18.03 -1.75 5.45
N VAL A 196 16.71 -1.58 5.56
CA VAL A 196 15.78 -1.73 4.42
C VAL A 196 16.02 -0.61 3.40
N ALA A 197 16.25 0.63 3.85
CA ALA A 197 16.61 1.74 2.96
C ALA A 197 17.89 1.46 2.16
N LYS A 198 18.89 0.80 2.75
CA LYS A 198 20.11 0.37 2.05
C LYS A 198 19.81 -0.57 0.89
N ILE A 199 18.85 -1.47 1.03
CA ILE A 199 18.44 -2.39 -0.04
C ILE A 199 17.80 -1.61 -1.20
N VAL A 200 16.95 -0.63 -0.89
CA VAL A 200 16.35 0.27 -1.89
C VAL A 200 17.44 0.99 -2.68
N LEU A 201 18.42 1.60 -2.00
CA LEU A 201 19.51 2.33 -2.65
C LEU A 201 20.40 1.41 -3.48
N LYS A 202 20.64 0.17 -3.03
CA LYS A 202 21.38 -0.82 -3.82
C LYS A 202 20.64 -1.17 -5.11
N LYS A 203 19.30 -1.24 -5.08
CA LYS A 203 18.48 -1.46 -6.29
C LYS A 203 18.48 -0.29 -7.28
N CYS A 204 18.97 0.88 -6.87
CA CYS A 204 19.16 2.04 -7.75
C CYS A 204 20.53 2.06 -8.45
N ILE A 205 21.36 1.04 -8.24
CA ILE A 205 22.64 0.87 -8.91
C ILE A 205 22.49 -0.24 -9.94
N ASP A 206 22.72 0.09 -11.20
CA ASP A 206 22.81 -0.87 -12.30
C ASP A 206 24.27 -0.99 -12.69
N ASP A 207 24.91 -2.09 -12.32
CA ASP A 207 26.35 -2.30 -12.55
C ASP A 207 26.70 -2.58 -14.02
N GLY A 208 25.72 -2.51 -14.95
CA GLY A 208 25.92 -2.49 -16.41
C GLY A 208 26.81 -3.62 -16.93
N ASN A 209 26.85 -4.73 -16.19
CA ASN A 209 27.76 -5.84 -16.41
C ASN A 209 27.21 -6.71 -17.54
N ASP A 210 27.10 -6.11 -18.72
CA ASP A 210 26.94 -6.83 -19.96
C ASP A 210 28.22 -7.63 -20.16
N GLU A 211 28.14 -8.96 -20.05
CA GLU A 211 29.23 -9.92 -20.25
C GLU A 211 29.96 -9.79 -21.61
N LYS A 212 29.54 -8.84 -22.46
CA LYS A 212 30.01 -8.59 -23.82
C LYS A 212 30.78 -7.27 -24.00
N SER A 213 30.91 -6.44 -22.97
CA SER A 213 31.60 -5.15 -23.04
C SER A 213 32.90 -5.16 -22.22
N ASP A 214 34.02 -4.80 -22.83
CA ASP A 214 35.30 -4.57 -22.12
C ASP A 214 35.30 -3.28 -21.27
N LEU A 215 34.21 -2.50 -21.34
CA LEU A 215 34.04 -1.26 -20.58
C LEU A 215 33.09 -1.52 -19.41
N TYR A 216 33.62 -1.40 -18.20
CA TYR A 216 32.83 -1.34 -16.97
C TYR A 216 32.07 -0.01 -16.92
N SER A 217 30.74 -0.06 -16.89
CA SER A 217 29.88 1.11 -16.69
C SER A 217 28.85 0.81 -15.62
N ALA A 218 28.77 1.64 -14.59
CA ALA A 218 27.72 1.59 -13.59
C ALA A 218 26.81 2.82 -13.72
N VAL A 219 25.50 2.59 -13.76
CA VAL A 219 24.47 3.63 -13.83
C VAL A 219 23.85 3.81 -12.45
N TYR A 220 23.84 5.05 -11.96
CA TYR A 220 23.30 5.41 -10.66
C TYR A 220 22.01 6.22 -10.83
N ASP A 221 20.91 5.70 -10.29
CA ASP A 221 19.61 6.38 -10.26
C ASP A 221 19.45 7.18 -8.96
N PHE A 222 19.58 8.50 -9.07
CA PHE A 222 19.44 9.43 -7.93
C PHE A 222 18.02 9.95 -7.72
N SER A 223 17.02 9.48 -8.49
CA SER A 223 15.65 10.01 -8.45
C SER A 223 14.98 9.96 -7.08
N LEU A 224 15.33 8.98 -6.24
CA LEU A 224 14.75 8.83 -4.90
C LEU A 224 15.39 9.75 -3.84
N ILE A 225 16.62 10.20 -4.08
CA ILE A 225 17.35 11.08 -3.14
C ILE A 225 17.32 12.55 -3.56
N ASP A 226 17.17 12.83 -4.85
CA ASP A 226 17.04 14.19 -5.39
C ASP A 226 15.58 14.64 -5.41
N ASP A 227 15.02 14.79 -4.22
CA ASP A 227 13.62 15.13 -3.99
C ASP A 227 13.47 16.49 -3.27
N THR A 228 14.41 17.40 -3.54
CA THR A 228 14.43 18.76 -3.00
C THR A 228 13.43 19.66 -3.72
N TYR A 229 13.38 19.56 -5.05
CA TYR A 229 12.53 20.37 -5.90
C TYR A 229 11.22 19.66 -6.26
N MET A 230 10.17 20.45 -6.47
CA MET A 230 8.83 19.99 -6.82
C MET A 230 8.20 20.97 -7.82
N MET A 231 7.23 20.49 -8.59
CA MET A 231 6.48 21.34 -9.50
C MET A 231 5.29 21.98 -8.78
N PRO A 232 5.06 23.30 -8.95
CA PRO A 232 3.85 23.94 -8.45
C PRO A 232 2.63 23.50 -9.25
N SER A 233 1.49 23.44 -8.57
CA SER A 233 0.15 23.40 -9.14
C SER A 233 -0.13 24.66 -9.95
N GLU A 234 -1.13 24.61 -10.84
CA GLU A 234 -1.53 25.75 -11.70
C GLU A 234 -1.86 27.01 -10.89
N ASP A 235 -2.44 26.84 -9.70
CA ASP A 235 -2.77 27.92 -8.77
C ASP A 235 -1.56 28.44 -7.97
N GLY A 236 -0.40 27.79 -8.07
CA GLY A 236 0.85 28.14 -7.40
C GLY A 236 0.85 27.94 -5.88
N ARG A 237 -0.22 27.40 -5.29
CA ARG A 237 -0.39 27.26 -3.83
C ARG A 237 0.07 25.91 -3.30
N ARG A 238 0.22 24.92 -4.18
CA ARG A 238 0.57 23.54 -3.87
C ARG A 238 1.79 23.13 -4.67
N LEU A 239 2.65 22.31 -4.10
CA LEU A 239 3.72 21.60 -4.78
C LEU A 239 3.34 20.12 -4.88
N ILE A 240 3.50 19.55 -6.06
CA ILE A 240 3.05 18.21 -6.41
C ILE A 240 4.26 17.29 -6.54
N GLY A 241 4.29 16.19 -5.78
CA GLY A 241 5.38 15.22 -5.76
C GLY A 241 5.36 14.22 -6.91
N ASP A 242 4.21 14.00 -7.54
CA ASP A 242 3.99 13.02 -8.63
C ASP A 242 4.72 13.40 -9.93
N CYS A 243 5.10 14.67 -10.09
CA CYS A 243 5.69 15.19 -11.32
C CYS A 243 7.20 15.40 -11.15
N SER A 244 8.00 14.82 -12.04
CA SER A 244 9.44 15.10 -12.06
C SER A 244 9.69 16.60 -12.32
N PRO A 245 10.46 17.28 -11.46
CA PRO A 245 10.84 18.68 -11.67
C PRO A 245 11.96 18.82 -12.72
N TYR A 246 12.49 17.72 -13.26
CA TYR A 246 13.57 17.71 -14.24
C TYR A 246 13.07 17.33 -15.63
N HIS A 247 13.72 17.90 -16.65
CA HIS A 247 13.65 17.46 -18.03
C HIS A 247 14.47 16.17 -18.22
N GLU A 248 14.31 15.50 -19.37
CA GLU A 248 15.08 14.29 -19.70
C GLU A 248 16.60 14.56 -19.79
N ASP A 249 17.00 15.79 -20.07
CA ASP A 249 18.40 16.24 -20.06
C ASP A 249 18.94 16.55 -18.65
N GLY A 250 18.13 16.32 -17.61
CA GLY A 250 18.47 16.57 -16.21
C GLY A 250 18.35 18.04 -15.79
N LYS A 251 17.94 18.96 -16.68
CA LYS A 251 17.76 20.36 -16.29
C LYS A 251 16.47 20.56 -15.52
N LEU A 252 16.53 21.46 -14.54
CA LEU A 252 15.37 21.85 -13.75
C LEU A 252 14.35 22.59 -14.62
N LYS A 253 13.09 22.17 -14.55
CA LYS A 253 11.97 22.80 -15.25
C LYS A 253 11.72 24.21 -14.72
N ASN A 254 11.29 25.09 -15.62
CA ASN A 254 10.90 26.45 -15.25
C ASN A 254 9.75 26.42 -14.22
N GLY A 255 9.93 27.19 -13.15
CA GLY A 255 8.94 27.30 -12.08
C GLY A 255 9.02 26.21 -11.00
N ALA A 256 9.93 25.23 -11.11
CA ALA A 256 10.20 24.30 -10.02
C ALA A 256 10.66 25.05 -8.76
N ARG A 257 10.18 24.61 -7.60
CA ARG A 257 10.49 25.24 -6.30
C ARG A 257 10.90 24.19 -5.30
N ALA A 258 11.77 24.57 -4.36
CA ALA A 258 12.07 23.72 -3.21
C ALA A 258 10.79 23.52 -2.37
N TYR A 259 10.67 22.37 -1.71
CA TYR A 259 9.52 22.10 -0.84
C TYR A 259 9.43 23.03 0.38
N SER A 260 10.52 23.74 0.70
CA SER A 260 10.55 24.78 1.71
C SER A 260 11.46 25.95 1.34
N GLU A 261 11.05 27.17 1.71
CA GLU A 261 11.90 28.38 1.64
C GLU A 261 12.94 28.43 2.76
N ASP A 262 12.69 27.71 3.88
CA ASP A 262 13.65 27.59 4.97
C ASP A 262 14.72 26.56 4.62
N TYR A 263 15.93 27.04 4.33
CA TYR A 263 17.08 26.20 4.01
C TYR A 263 17.43 25.23 5.14
N GLY A 264 17.24 25.60 6.41
CA GLY A 264 17.49 24.71 7.55
C GLY A 264 16.55 23.50 7.52
N VAL A 265 15.28 23.72 7.19
CA VAL A 265 14.29 22.64 7.00
C VAL A 265 14.66 21.76 5.81
N VAL A 266 15.12 22.35 4.71
CA VAL A 266 15.57 21.58 3.53
C VAL A 266 16.78 20.73 3.86
N TYR A 267 17.81 21.36 4.43
CA TYR A 267 19.08 20.73 4.75
C TYR A 267 18.94 19.60 5.78
N GLU A 268 18.24 19.85 6.89
CA GLU A 268 18.13 18.86 7.97
C GLU A 268 17.21 17.67 7.65
N ASN A 269 16.32 17.84 6.69
CA ASN A 269 15.40 16.79 6.22
C ASN A 269 15.84 16.16 4.88
N HIS A 270 16.97 16.59 4.31
CA HIS A 270 17.50 16.01 3.07
C HIS A 270 17.84 14.52 3.28
N PRO A 271 17.51 13.61 2.33
CA PRO A 271 17.77 12.18 2.49
C PRO A 271 19.21 11.84 2.86
N LEU A 272 20.20 12.49 2.23
CA LEU A 272 21.61 12.33 2.57
C LEU A 272 21.95 12.77 4.01
N LYS A 273 21.33 13.84 4.51
CA LYS A 273 21.53 14.30 5.88
C LYS A 273 20.92 13.31 6.89
N LEU A 274 19.75 12.76 6.56
CA LEU A 274 19.11 11.70 7.34
C LEU A 274 19.97 10.42 7.38
N MET A 275 20.59 10.03 6.26
CA MET A 275 21.57 8.93 6.22
C MET A 275 22.73 9.21 7.20
N VAL A 276 23.39 10.37 7.11
CA VAL A 276 24.52 10.69 8.00
C VAL A 276 24.12 10.63 9.48
N ARG A 277 22.94 11.13 9.84
CA ARG A 277 22.44 11.10 11.23
C ARG A 277 22.18 9.68 11.72
N THR A 278 21.51 8.86 10.90
CA THR A 278 21.15 7.49 11.26
C THR A 278 22.39 6.61 11.40
N PHE A 279 23.40 6.77 10.55
CA PHE A 279 24.65 6.02 10.66
C PHE A 279 25.59 6.50 11.77
N LYS A 280 25.56 7.79 12.14
CA LYS A 280 26.35 8.30 13.28
C LYS A 280 25.81 7.89 14.65
N GLY A 281 24.51 7.60 14.78
CA GLY A 281 23.90 7.16 16.04
C GLY A 281 23.98 5.65 16.31
N LEU A 282 24.64 4.88 15.42
CA LEU A 282 24.79 3.42 15.51
C LEU A 282 26.15 2.97 16.09
N HIS A 283 26.95 3.91 16.59
CA HIS A 283 28.21 3.68 17.31
C HIS A 283 28.08 4.14 18.75
#